data_AF-A0A268TJ89-F1
#
_entry.id   AF-A0A268TJ89-F1
#
_cell.length_a   1.000
_cell.length_b   1.000
_cell.length_c   1.000
_cell.angle_alpha   90.00
_cell.angle_beta   90.00
_cell.angle_gamma   90.00
#
_symmetry.space_group_name_H-M   'P 1'
#
loop_
_entity.id
_entity.type
_entity.pdbx_description
1 polymer ?
#
loop_
_entity_poly.entity_id
_entity_poly.type
_entity_poly.pdbx_seq_one_letter_code
_entity_poly.pdbx_strand_id
1 'polypeptide(L)'
;MGTGFDANRRAGLLKIAQATGMMAVGGLLWGAYVKKANASSLLLLPPGAKQKDAFFKNCIKCGMCVEACPYYTLKLAKPADNIPVGVPYFTPRDVPCYMCKDVPCVNACPTDALDKESLMDKGRLDVNLSRMGVAIVDTKNCIAYAGIQCDACYRACPLIDEALYLEYKRNDRTGKHSFLLPMVDNDICTGCGKCERVCVTEEASIRVLPRDVVLGKMGTNYIKGWEKQDESRLQDAPTDIKTPSKRGATDYLNSGDL
;
A
#
# COMPACT_ATOMS: atom_id res chain seq x y z
N MET A 1 62.89 -39.85 -3.03
CA MET A 1 61.95 -39.04 -3.84
C MET A 1 61.38 -37.95 -2.97
N GLY A 2 62.03 -36.77 -2.92
CA GLY A 2 61.54 -35.63 -2.17
C GLY A 2 60.57 -34.82 -3.03
N THR A 3 59.29 -34.83 -2.70
CA THR A 3 58.32 -33.89 -3.25
C THR A 3 58.63 -32.50 -2.67
N GLY A 4 59.36 -31.69 -3.44
CA GLY A 4 59.73 -30.33 -3.05
C GLY A 4 58.51 -29.47 -2.73
N PHE A 5 58.50 -28.88 -1.55
CA PHE A 5 57.45 -27.99 -1.07
C PHE A 5 57.46 -26.68 -1.87
N ASP A 6 56.54 -26.54 -2.84
CA ASP A 6 56.47 -25.37 -3.72
C ASP A 6 55.67 -24.24 -3.05
N ALA A 7 56.38 -23.36 -2.34
CA ALA A 7 55.82 -22.26 -1.55
C ALA A 7 54.92 -21.32 -2.37
N ASN A 8 55.21 -21.15 -3.66
CA ASN A 8 54.43 -20.31 -4.57
C ASN A 8 53.05 -20.90 -4.88
N ARG A 9 52.93 -22.23 -4.99
CA ARG A 9 51.63 -22.90 -5.16
C ARG A 9 50.74 -22.74 -3.92
N ARG A 10 51.31 -22.87 -2.72
CA ARG A 10 50.57 -22.67 -1.45
C ARG A 10 50.08 -21.23 -1.30
N ALA A 11 50.92 -20.25 -1.63
CA ALA A 11 50.54 -18.84 -1.61
C ALA A 11 49.41 -18.53 -2.62
N GLY A 12 49.46 -19.12 -3.82
CA GLY A 12 48.39 -19.01 -4.82
C GLY A 12 47.05 -19.57 -4.32
N LEU A 13 47.06 -20.78 -3.75
CA LEU A 13 45.84 -21.41 -3.19
C LEU A 13 45.25 -20.60 -2.02
N LEU A 14 46.10 -20.03 -1.15
CA LEU A 14 45.64 -19.17 -0.06
C LEU A 14 44.99 -17.88 -0.57
N LYS A 15 45.56 -17.23 -1.60
CA LYS A 15 44.97 -16.04 -2.22
C LYS A 15 43.62 -16.34 -2.88
N ILE A 16 43.49 -17.50 -3.54
CA ILE A 16 42.21 -17.95 -4.12
C ILE A 16 41.19 -18.18 -3.00
N ALA A 17 41.55 -18.90 -1.93
CA ALA A 17 40.65 -19.14 -0.80
C ALA A 17 40.20 -17.83 -0.12
N GLN A 18 41.10 -16.86 0.06
CA GLN A 18 40.79 -15.54 0.59
C GLN A 18 39.87 -14.76 -0.33
N ALA A 19 40.13 -14.76 -1.65
CA ALA A 19 39.28 -14.09 -2.64
C ALA A 19 37.87 -14.70 -2.67
N THR A 20 37.76 -16.03 -2.69
CA THR A 20 36.47 -16.73 -2.64
C THR A 20 35.73 -16.43 -1.34
N GLY A 21 36.43 -16.41 -0.20
CA GLY A 21 35.86 -16.03 1.09
C GLY A 21 35.32 -14.59 1.10
N MET A 22 36.08 -13.63 0.57
CA MET A 22 35.65 -12.23 0.44
C MET A 22 34.45 -12.08 -0.50
N MET A 23 34.44 -12.79 -1.64
CA MET A 23 33.30 -12.78 -2.55
C MET A 23 32.06 -13.41 -1.92
N ALA A 24 32.21 -14.51 -1.17
CA ALA A 24 31.09 -15.15 -0.47
C ALA A 24 30.49 -14.21 0.58
N VAL A 25 31.33 -13.56 1.40
CA VAL A 25 30.87 -12.58 2.40
C VAL A 25 30.24 -11.37 1.73
N GLY A 26 30.87 -10.82 0.69
CA GLY A 26 30.34 -9.70 -0.09
C GLY A 26 28.99 -10.04 -0.73
N GLY A 27 28.86 -11.23 -1.31
CA GLY A 27 27.62 -11.72 -1.90
C GLY A 27 26.50 -11.92 -0.88
N LEU A 28 26.81 -12.44 0.30
CA LEU A 28 25.85 -12.58 1.40
C LEU A 28 25.39 -11.22 1.94
N LEU A 29 26.32 -10.28 2.16
CA LEU A 29 26.00 -8.92 2.60
C LEU A 29 25.14 -8.18 1.57
N TRP A 30 25.49 -8.28 0.29
CA TRP A 30 24.71 -7.69 -0.79
C TRP A 30 23.32 -8.34 -0.92
N GLY A 31 23.25 -9.67 -0.87
CA GLY A 31 21.98 -10.40 -0.89
C GLY A 31 21.06 -10.04 0.27
N ALA A 32 21.61 -9.91 1.49
CA ALA A 32 20.86 -9.49 2.67
C ALA A 32 20.33 -8.05 2.51
N TYR A 33 21.16 -7.13 2.00
CA TYR A 33 20.76 -5.75 1.72
C TYR A 33 19.62 -5.68 0.69
N VAL A 34 19.74 -6.38 -0.44
CA VAL A 34 18.71 -6.42 -1.49
C VAL A 34 17.40 -7.01 -0.96
N LYS A 35 17.47 -8.08 -0.18
CA LYS A 35 16.28 -8.70 0.43
C LYS A 35 15.58 -7.73 1.39
N LYS A 36 16.33 -7.00 2.21
CA LYS A 36 15.77 -6.01 3.14
C LYS A 36 15.11 -4.84 2.40
N ALA A 37 15.74 -4.31 1.35
CA ALA A 37 15.20 -3.18 0.60
C ALA A 37 13.88 -3.53 -0.14
N ASN A 38 13.74 -4.76 -0.63
CA ASN A 38 12.50 -5.22 -1.27
C ASN A 38 11.35 -5.47 -0.28
N ALA A 39 11.62 -5.48 1.03
CA ALA A 39 10.62 -5.79 2.06
C ALA A 39 9.82 -4.58 2.54
N SER A 40 10.00 -3.38 1.98
CA SER A 40 9.21 -2.20 2.38
C SER A 40 7.74 -2.39 2.01
N SER A 41 6.94 -2.85 2.99
CA SER A 41 5.50 -3.11 2.81
C SER A 41 4.68 -1.83 2.72
N LEU A 42 5.16 -0.73 3.31
CA LEU A 42 4.40 0.52 3.48
C LEU A 42 4.69 1.59 2.42
N LEU A 43 5.23 1.20 1.27
CA LEU A 43 5.61 2.12 0.20
C LEU A 43 4.39 2.66 -0.56
N LEU A 44 4.24 3.99 -0.60
CA LEU A 44 3.25 4.67 -1.45
C LEU A 44 3.89 5.10 -2.78
N LEU A 45 3.32 4.59 -3.86
CA LEU A 45 3.80 4.80 -5.23
C LEU A 45 3.08 5.99 -5.90
N PRO A 46 3.66 6.61 -6.95
CA PRO A 46 3.04 7.71 -7.69
C PRO A 46 1.63 7.38 -8.25
N PRO A 47 0.84 8.39 -8.64
CA PRO A 47 -0.46 8.15 -9.29
C PRO A 47 -0.27 7.34 -10.58
N GLY A 48 -1.24 6.47 -10.89
CA GLY A 48 -1.19 5.55 -12.02
C GLY A 48 -0.18 4.41 -11.88
N ALA A 49 0.50 4.25 -10.74
CA ALA A 49 1.39 3.11 -10.55
C ALA A 49 0.63 1.78 -10.68
N LYS A 50 1.19 0.85 -11.46
CA LYS A 50 0.70 -0.52 -11.50
C LYS A 50 0.79 -1.19 -10.12
N GLN A 51 0.17 -2.36 -10.00
CA GLN A 51 0.38 -3.21 -8.83
C GLN A 51 1.87 -3.38 -8.55
N LYS A 52 2.23 -3.39 -7.27
CA LYS A 52 3.60 -3.29 -6.76
C LYS A 52 4.63 -4.13 -7.55
N ASP A 53 4.34 -5.40 -7.80
CA ASP A 53 5.24 -6.30 -8.54
C ASP A 53 5.41 -5.92 -10.01
N ALA A 54 4.32 -5.51 -10.68
CA ALA A 54 4.36 -5.04 -12.06
C ALA A 54 5.08 -3.70 -12.17
N PHE A 55 4.85 -2.80 -11.21
CA PHE A 55 5.56 -1.53 -11.12
C PHE A 55 7.08 -1.74 -11.03
N PHE A 56 7.55 -2.61 -10.12
CA PHE A 56 8.99 -2.88 -9.96
C PHE A 56 9.63 -3.55 -11.19
N LYS A 57 8.85 -4.32 -11.96
CA LYS A 57 9.32 -4.93 -13.22
C LYS A 57 9.49 -3.91 -14.34
N ASN A 58 8.63 -2.89 -14.39
CA ASN A 58 8.60 -1.91 -15.49
C ASN A 58 9.35 -0.61 -15.16
N CYS A 59 9.58 -0.31 -13.88
CA CYS A 59 10.26 0.91 -13.46
C CYS A 59 11.77 0.80 -13.70
N ILE A 60 12.28 1.60 -14.64
CA ILE A 60 13.72 1.70 -14.95
C ILE A 60 14.45 2.72 -14.06
N LYS A 61 13.78 3.28 -13.04
CA LYS A 61 14.38 4.20 -12.04
C LYS A 61 15.03 5.45 -12.65
N CYS A 62 14.47 5.95 -13.75
CA CYS A 62 14.99 7.11 -14.49
C CYS A 62 14.76 8.46 -13.78
N GLY A 63 13.81 8.54 -12.84
CA GLY A 63 13.53 9.77 -12.10
C GLY A 63 12.71 10.83 -12.83
N MET A 64 12.31 10.63 -14.09
CA MET A 64 11.56 11.64 -14.85
C MET A 64 10.19 11.99 -14.23
N CYS A 65 9.54 11.04 -13.55
CA CYS A 65 8.31 11.33 -12.79
C CYS A 65 8.55 12.27 -11.59
N VAL A 66 9.73 12.20 -10.96
CA VAL A 66 10.13 13.06 -9.84
C VAL A 66 10.41 14.47 -10.33
N GLU A 67 11.14 14.60 -11.44
CA GLU A 67 11.43 15.89 -12.06
C GLU A 67 10.18 16.58 -12.59
N ALA A 68 9.26 15.81 -13.20
CA ALA A 68 8.00 16.33 -13.71
C ALA A 68 6.99 16.70 -12.60
N CYS A 69 7.25 16.38 -11.33
CA CYS A 69 6.34 16.68 -10.23
C CYS A 69 6.49 18.14 -9.77
N PRO A 70 5.51 19.03 -10.02
CA PRO A 70 5.66 20.46 -9.74
C PRO A 70 5.71 20.80 -8.24
N TYR A 71 5.25 19.88 -7.39
CA TYR A 71 5.18 20.08 -5.94
C TYR A 71 6.29 19.36 -5.18
N TYR A 72 7.23 18.71 -5.86
CA TYR A 72 8.29 17.90 -5.24
C TYR A 72 7.75 16.84 -4.25
N THR A 73 6.52 16.36 -4.51
CA THR A 73 5.88 15.27 -3.74
C THR A 73 6.70 14.00 -3.83
N LEU A 74 7.14 13.66 -5.05
CA LEU A 74 7.87 12.43 -5.32
C LEU A 74 9.35 12.61 -4.98
N LYS A 75 9.95 11.58 -4.38
CA LYS A 75 11.38 11.49 -4.07
C LYS A 75 11.91 10.15 -4.57
N LEU A 76 13.19 10.10 -4.94
CA LEU A 76 13.87 8.84 -5.23
C LEU A 76 14.41 8.24 -3.94
N ALA A 77 14.13 6.95 -3.73
CA ALA A 77 14.64 6.21 -2.59
C ALA A 77 16.17 6.20 -2.57
N LYS A 78 16.73 6.58 -1.42
CA LYS A 78 18.14 6.53 -1.08
C LYS A 78 18.45 5.20 -0.38
N PRO A 79 19.73 4.80 -0.27
CA PRO A 79 20.13 3.56 0.40
C PRO A 79 19.64 3.42 1.86
N ALA A 80 19.37 4.53 2.55
CA ALA A 80 18.91 4.58 3.93
C ALA A 80 17.39 4.38 4.11
N ASP A 81 16.59 4.51 3.04
CA ASP A 81 15.13 4.58 3.15
C ASP A 81 14.46 3.21 3.30
N ASN A 82 15.24 2.12 3.36
CA ASN A 82 14.77 0.72 3.33
C ASN A 82 13.84 0.39 2.14
N ILE A 83 13.88 1.21 1.09
CA ILE A 83 13.17 1.04 -0.18
C ILE A 83 14.22 0.75 -1.25
N PRO A 84 13.92 -0.02 -2.34
CA PRO A 84 14.92 -0.25 -3.37
C PRO A 84 15.38 1.08 -3.98
N VAL A 85 16.70 1.30 -3.99
CA VAL A 85 17.30 2.56 -4.42
C VAL A 85 16.81 2.97 -5.82
N GLY A 86 16.49 4.25 -5.98
CA GLY A 86 16.02 4.85 -7.24
C GLY A 86 14.53 4.64 -7.53
N VAL A 87 13.79 4.01 -6.64
CA VAL A 87 12.33 3.87 -6.77
C VAL A 87 11.66 5.19 -6.36
N PRO A 88 10.73 5.73 -7.17
CA PRO A 88 9.99 6.91 -6.79
C PRO A 88 8.91 6.58 -5.75
N TYR A 89 8.80 7.43 -4.74
CA TYR A 89 7.80 7.31 -3.68
C TYR A 89 7.46 8.68 -3.10
N PHE A 90 6.44 8.74 -2.24
CA PHE A 90 6.15 9.95 -1.46
C PHE A 90 5.72 9.62 -0.03
N THR A 91 5.84 10.62 0.84
CA THR A 91 5.44 10.55 2.24
C THR A 91 4.34 11.60 2.46
N PRO A 92 3.07 11.18 2.59
CA PRO A 92 1.92 12.06 2.79
C PRO A 92 2.11 13.14 3.85
N ARG A 93 2.68 12.77 5.01
CA ARG A 93 2.91 13.68 6.14
C ARG A 93 3.88 14.83 5.81
N ASP A 94 4.84 14.61 4.91
CA ASP A 94 5.78 15.65 4.48
C ASP A 94 5.14 16.53 3.40
N VAL A 95 4.90 15.92 2.23
CA VAL A 95 4.38 16.57 1.03
C VAL A 95 3.44 15.57 0.36
N PRO A 96 2.11 15.79 0.40
CA PRO A 96 1.14 14.90 -0.20
C PRO A 96 1.10 15.07 -1.72
N CYS A 97 0.39 14.18 -2.42
CA CYS A 97 0.05 14.35 -3.82
C CYS A 97 -1.01 15.44 -3.96
N TYR A 98 -0.71 16.46 -4.78
CA TYR A 98 -1.62 17.58 -5.01
C TYR A 98 -2.70 17.31 -6.06
N MET A 99 -2.73 16.11 -6.65
CA MET A 99 -3.73 15.69 -7.65
C MET A 99 -3.80 16.63 -8.86
N CYS A 100 -2.66 16.78 -9.56
CA CYS A 100 -2.57 17.62 -10.75
C CYS A 100 -3.46 17.07 -11.86
N LYS A 101 -4.26 17.94 -12.53
CA LYS A 101 -5.19 17.53 -13.60
C LYS A 101 -4.48 16.83 -14.76
N ASP A 102 -3.34 17.35 -15.20
CA ASP A 102 -2.59 16.80 -16.34
C ASP A 102 -1.64 15.66 -15.95
N VAL A 103 -1.62 15.25 -14.67
CA VAL A 103 -0.79 14.16 -14.12
C VAL A 103 0.62 14.09 -14.75
N PRO A 104 1.44 15.16 -14.63
CA PRO A 104 2.69 15.29 -15.39
C PRO A 104 3.69 14.16 -15.10
N CYS A 105 3.66 13.61 -13.89
CA CYS A 105 4.48 12.47 -13.50
C CYS A 105 4.18 11.19 -14.30
N VAL A 106 2.90 10.94 -14.65
CA VAL A 106 2.49 9.80 -15.49
C VAL A 106 2.86 10.06 -16.94
N ASN A 107 2.61 11.26 -17.45
CA ASN A 107 2.96 11.64 -18.83
C ASN A 107 4.49 11.62 -19.09
N ALA A 108 5.31 11.89 -18.07
CA ALA A 108 6.76 11.83 -18.17
C ALA A 108 7.34 10.40 -18.05
N CYS A 109 6.51 9.40 -17.72
CA CYS A 109 7.00 8.03 -17.59
C CYS A 109 7.30 7.45 -18.98
N PRO A 110 8.56 7.03 -19.27
CA PRO A 110 8.93 6.50 -20.58
C PRO A 110 8.56 5.01 -20.72
N THR A 111 8.18 4.37 -19.60
CA THR A 111 7.84 2.96 -19.52
C THR A 111 6.42 2.80 -19.01
N ASP A 112 5.94 1.56 -19.04
CA ASP A 112 4.62 1.17 -18.56
C ASP A 112 4.62 0.88 -17.04
N ALA A 113 5.42 1.62 -16.27
CA ALA A 113 5.43 1.54 -14.81
C ALA A 113 4.28 2.34 -14.21
N LEU A 114 4.00 3.52 -14.79
CA LEU A 114 2.83 4.31 -14.51
C LEU A 114 1.85 4.14 -15.67
N ASP A 115 0.77 3.42 -15.41
CA ASP A 115 -0.27 3.08 -16.37
C ASP A 115 -1.17 4.28 -16.63
N LYS A 116 -0.94 4.93 -17.76
CA LYS A 116 -1.73 6.07 -18.21
C LYS A 116 -3.18 5.69 -18.50
N GLU A 117 -3.42 4.49 -19.05
CA GLU A 117 -4.75 4.01 -19.43
C GLU A 117 -5.60 3.77 -18.19
N SER A 118 -4.99 3.34 -17.08
CA SER A 118 -5.69 3.20 -15.78
C SER A 118 -6.29 4.51 -15.24
N LEU A 119 -5.82 5.66 -15.75
CA LEU A 119 -6.28 6.99 -15.38
C LEU A 119 -7.14 7.66 -16.46
N MET A 120 -7.57 6.94 -17.50
CA MET A 120 -8.41 7.52 -18.55
C MET A 120 -9.90 7.36 -18.24
N ASP A 121 -10.63 8.48 -18.17
CA ASP A 121 -12.09 8.53 -18.19
C ASP A 121 -12.57 9.27 -19.44
N LYS A 122 -13.41 8.62 -20.26
CA LYS A 122 -14.03 9.21 -21.47
C LYS A 122 -13.02 9.93 -22.39
N GLY A 123 -11.82 9.35 -22.54
CA GLY A 123 -10.76 9.89 -23.40
C GLY A 123 -9.97 11.05 -22.80
N ARG A 124 -10.15 11.37 -21.50
CA ARG A 124 -9.37 12.39 -20.78
C ARG A 124 -8.68 11.77 -19.57
N LEU A 125 -7.54 12.33 -19.19
CA LEU A 125 -6.86 11.94 -17.95
C LEU A 125 -7.66 12.44 -16.75
N ASP A 126 -7.97 11.52 -15.84
CA ASP A 126 -8.59 11.81 -14.55
C ASP A 126 -7.73 11.23 -13.41
N VAL A 127 -7.09 12.14 -12.68
CA VAL A 127 -6.26 11.80 -11.52
C VAL A 127 -7.06 11.16 -10.39
N ASN A 128 -8.39 11.34 -10.34
CA ASN A 128 -9.27 10.76 -9.33
C ASN A 128 -9.38 9.23 -9.44
N LEU A 129 -9.02 8.66 -10.59
CA LEU A 129 -8.92 7.21 -10.78
C LEU A 129 -7.65 6.61 -10.15
N SER A 130 -6.73 7.44 -9.65
CA SER A 130 -5.51 6.96 -9.01
C SER A 130 -5.80 6.09 -7.80
N ARG A 131 -4.96 5.07 -7.58
CA ARG A 131 -5.04 4.14 -6.45
C ARG A 131 -3.69 4.03 -5.74
N MET A 132 -3.15 5.16 -5.29
CA MET A 132 -1.83 5.25 -4.64
C MET A 132 -1.83 4.60 -3.25
N GLY A 133 -2.97 4.64 -2.55
CA GLY A 133 -3.16 4.12 -1.21
C GLY A 133 -4.61 4.26 -0.75
N VAL A 134 -4.84 4.12 0.56
CA VAL A 134 -6.12 4.36 1.21
C VAL A 134 -5.89 5.02 2.57
N ALA A 135 -6.73 5.99 2.93
CA ALA A 135 -6.63 6.70 4.20
C ALA A 135 -7.38 5.92 5.31
N ILE A 136 -6.77 5.81 6.48
CA ILE A 136 -7.33 5.10 7.64
C ILE A 136 -7.27 6.00 8.86
N VAL A 137 -8.41 6.09 9.55
CA VAL A 137 -8.57 6.92 10.75
C VAL A 137 -8.37 6.07 12.00
N ASP A 138 -7.46 6.50 12.87
CA ASP A 138 -7.36 6.06 14.24
C ASP A 138 -8.44 6.74 15.07
N THR A 139 -9.53 6.00 15.29
CA THR A 139 -10.72 6.48 16.00
C THR A 139 -10.48 6.74 17.49
N LYS A 140 -9.40 6.21 18.08
CA LYS A 140 -9.08 6.44 19.51
C LYS A 140 -8.32 7.74 19.73
N ASN A 141 -7.43 8.10 18.81
CA ASN A 141 -6.57 9.28 18.93
C ASN A 141 -7.08 10.49 18.13
N CYS A 142 -8.03 10.29 17.21
CA CYS A 142 -8.63 11.40 16.48
C CYS A 142 -9.46 12.30 17.42
N ILE A 143 -9.11 13.60 17.46
CA ILE A 143 -9.80 14.58 18.31
C ILE A 143 -11.29 14.77 17.93
N ALA A 144 -11.67 14.44 16.69
CA ALA A 144 -13.06 14.47 16.27
C ALA A 144 -13.90 13.38 16.98
N TYR A 145 -13.32 12.20 17.19
CA TYR A 145 -13.91 11.13 17.99
C TYR A 145 -13.91 11.45 19.49
N ALA A 146 -13.01 12.33 19.96
CA ALA A 146 -13.03 12.86 21.33
C ALA A 146 -14.12 13.93 21.56
N GLY A 147 -14.83 14.36 20.50
CA GLY A 147 -15.94 15.32 20.58
C GLY A 147 -15.56 16.77 20.28
N ILE A 148 -14.35 17.01 19.78
CA ILE A 148 -13.94 18.32 19.26
C ILE A 148 -14.44 18.44 17.81
N GLN A 149 -14.98 19.58 17.42
CA GLN A 149 -15.45 19.82 16.04
C GLN A 149 -14.27 20.10 15.10
N CYS A 150 -13.49 19.07 14.80
CA CYS A 150 -12.39 19.11 13.85
C CYS A 150 -12.85 18.51 12.51
N ASP A 151 -12.71 19.27 11.43
CA ASP A 151 -13.05 18.86 10.06
C ASP A 151 -11.88 19.11 9.09
N ALA A 152 -10.65 19.23 9.62
CA ALA A 152 -9.46 19.58 8.82
C ALA A 152 -9.20 18.58 7.68
N CYS A 153 -9.24 17.27 7.98
CA CYS A 153 -9.04 16.24 6.97
C CYS A 153 -10.14 16.22 5.91
N TYR A 154 -11.38 16.51 6.31
CA TYR A 154 -12.55 16.61 5.44
C TYR A 154 -12.40 17.77 4.45
N ARG A 155 -12.13 18.98 4.94
CA ARG A 155 -11.94 20.15 4.07
C ARG A 155 -10.72 20.06 3.16
N ALA A 156 -9.70 19.31 3.54
CA ALA A 156 -8.51 19.12 2.72
C ALA A 156 -8.66 18.04 1.65
N CYS A 157 -9.69 17.21 1.71
CA CYS A 157 -9.93 16.16 0.73
C CYS A 157 -10.33 16.77 -0.62
N PRO A 158 -9.63 16.45 -1.72
CA PRO A 158 -10.04 16.89 -3.07
C PRO A 158 -11.35 16.26 -3.54
N LEU A 159 -11.71 15.10 -2.98
CA LEU A 159 -12.92 14.33 -3.24
C LEU A 159 -13.81 14.37 -1.98
N ILE A 160 -14.17 15.58 -1.57
CA ILE A 160 -15.01 15.82 -0.39
C ILE A 160 -16.40 15.21 -0.61
N ASP A 161 -17.00 14.65 0.44
CA ASP A 161 -18.30 13.94 0.42
C ASP A 161 -18.34 12.66 -0.45
N GLU A 162 -17.29 12.37 -1.21
CA GLU A 162 -17.13 11.14 -1.98
C GLU A 162 -16.12 10.20 -1.30
N ALA A 163 -14.84 10.57 -1.27
CA ALA A 163 -13.80 9.74 -0.66
C ALA A 163 -13.69 9.92 0.85
N LEU A 164 -14.04 11.11 1.35
CA LEU A 164 -14.00 11.42 2.78
C LEU A 164 -15.21 12.28 3.14
N TYR A 165 -16.05 11.76 4.03
CA TYR A 165 -17.32 12.37 4.44
C TYR A 165 -17.43 12.39 5.97
N LEU A 166 -18.40 13.16 6.47
CA LEU A 166 -18.65 13.28 7.91
C LEU A 166 -19.91 12.51 8.30
N GLU A 167 -19.77 11.59 9.25
CA GLU A 167 -20.90 10.97 9.93
C GLU A 167 -21.25 11.77 11.19
N TYR A 168 -22.51 12.21 11.26
CA TYR A 168 -23.01 12.99 12.38
C TYR A 168 -23.62 12.04 13.43
N LYS A 169 -22.95 11.94 14.58
CA LYS A 169 -23.44 11.12 15.70
C LYS A 169 -23.80 11.98 16.90
N ARG A 170 -24.92 11.70 17.58
CA ARG A 170 -25.30 12.42 18.80
C ARG A 170 -24.27 12.17 19.91
N ASN A 171 -23.87 13.22 20.63
CA ASN A 171 -23.04 13.07 21.82
C ASN A 171 -23.92 12.80 23.05
N ASP A 172 -23.97 11.54 23.48
CA ASP A 172 -24.80 11.12 24.62
C ASP A 172 -24.34 11.73 25.95
N ARG A 173 -23.05 12.08 26.09
CA ARG A 173 -22.48 12.67 27.32
C ARG A 173 -22.92 14.11 27.53
N THR A 174 -22.97 14.92 26.46
CA THR A 174 -23.26 16.36 26.58
C THR A 174 -24.66 16.73 26.09
N GLY A 175 -25.31 15.87 25.32
CA GLY A 175 -26.68 16.03 24.82
C GLY A 175 -26.92 17.21 23.86
N LYS A 176 -25.95 18.12 23.70
CA LYS A 176 -26.07 19.39 22.97
C LYS A 176 -25.22 19.48 21.69
N HIS A 177 -24.16 18.68 21.58
CA HIS A 177 -23.26 18.70 20.42
C HIS A 177 -23.32 17.36 19.65
N SER A 178 -23.15 17.40 18.34
CA SER A 178 -22.91 16.20 17.52
C SER A 178 -21.41 15.97 17.35
N PHE A 179 -21.01 14.71 17.35
CA PHE A 179 -19.71 14.28 16.84
C PHE A 179 -19.71 14.43 15.31
N LEU A 180 -18.58 14.92 14.78
CA LEU A 180 -18.29 15.01 13.36
C LEU A 180 -17.26 13.93 13.02
N LEU A 181 -17.70 12.70 12.78
CA LEU A 181 -16.80 11.56 12.63
C LEU A 181 -16.33 11.48 11.17
N PRO A 182 -15.03 11.67 10.87
CA PRO A 182 -14.52 11.51 9.52
C PRO A 182 -14.52 10.03 9.12
N MET A 183 -15.23 9.72 8.04
CA MET A 183 -15.32 8.40 7.44
C MET A 183 -14.67 8.43 6.06
N VAL A 184 -13.94 7.36 5.73
CA VAL A 184 -13.24 7.23 4.44
C VAL A 184 -13.90 6.13 3.63
N ASP A 185 -14.30 6.47 2.40
CA ASP A 185 -14.72 5.47 1.42
C ASP A 185 -13.46 4.88 0.76
N ASN A 186 -13.25 3.59 0.99
CA ASN A 186 -12.06 2.89 0.51
C ASN A 186 -12.01 2.77 -1.02
N ASP A 187 -13.15 2.67 -1.69
CA ASP A 187 -13.22 2.42 -3.14
C ASP A 187 -12.95 3.69 -3.94
N ILE A 188 -13.33 4.84 -3.39
CA ILE A 188 -13.14 6.16 -3.99
C ILE A 188 -11.79 6.77 -3.57
N CYS A 189 -11.35 6.56 -2.33
CA CYS A 189 -10.11 7.16 -1.83
C CYS A 189 -8.91 6.85 -2.74
N THR A 190 -8.25 7.90 -3.21
CA THR A 190 -7.08 7.79 -4.10
C THR A 190 -5.77 7.55 -3.38
N GLY A 191 -5.74 7.83 -2.06
CA GLY A 191 -4.52 7.83 -1.26
C GLY A 191 -3.59 9.03 -1.50
N CYS A 192 -4.12 10.20 -1.87
CA CYS A 192 -3.30 11.39 -2.13
C CYS A 192 -2.53 11.92 -0.91
N GLY A 193 -3.00 11.65 0.31
CA GLY A 193 -2.28 12.02 1.53
C GLY A 193 -2.56 13.41 2.08
N LYS A 194 -3.39 14.24 1.42
CA LYS A 194 -3.70 15.59 1.91
C LYS A 194 -4.29 15.59 3.32
N CYS A 195 -5.15 14.62 3.62
CA CYS A 195 -5.76 14.44 4.93
C CYS A 195 -4.74 14.17 6.06
N GLU A 196 -3.70 13.38 5.78
CA GLU A 196 -2.62 13.09 6.74
C GLU A 196 -1.74 14.32 6.99
N ARG A 197 -1.47 15.11 5.93
CA ARG A 197 -0.66 16.33 6.01
C ARG A 197 -1.30 17.42 6.87
N VAL A 198 -2.61 17.58 6.78
CA VAL A 198 -3.37 18.62 7.51
C VAL A 198 -3.79 18.19 8.91
N CYS A 199 -3.59 16.92 9.27
CA CYS A 199 -3.99 16.41 10.57
C CYS A 199 -3.26 17.17 11.70
N VAL A 200 -4.03 17.75 12.61
CA VAL A 200 -3.55 18.66 13.67
C VAL A 200 -2.96 17.94 14.89
N THR A 201 -3.08 16.62 14.96
CA THR A 201 -2.48 15.82 16.03
C THR A 201 -0.97 15.71 15.84
N GLU A 202 -0.25 15.48 16.94
CA GLU A 202 1.22 15.33 16.96
C GLU A 202 1.66 14.24 15.97
N GLU A 203 1.19 13.02 16.20
CA GLU A 203 1.17 11.96 15.20
C GLU A 203 -0.18 11.93 14.51
N ALA A 204 -0.20 11.89 13.18
CA ALA A 204 -1.43 11.99 12.41
C ALA A 204 -2.39 10.83 12.74
N SER A 205 -3.58 11.14 13.24
CA SER A 205 -4.65 10.16 13.49
C SER A 205 -5.38 9.72 12.22
N ILE A 206 -5.02 10.25 11.05
CA ILE A 206 -5.43 9.72 9.77
C ILE A 206 -4.18 9.52 8.91
N ARG A 207 -3.98 8.29 8.44
CA ARG A 207 -2.75 7.89 7.73
C ARG A 207 -3.09 7.19 6.42
N VAL A 208 -2.32 7.46 5.38
CA VAL A 208 -2.46 6.75 4.11
C VAL A 208 -1.51 5.57 4.09
N LEU A 209 -2.05 4.40 3.77
CA LEU A 209 -1.30 3.15 3.67
C LEU A 209 -1.58 2.47 2.32
N PRO A 210 -0.68 1.58 1.86
CA PRO A 210 -0.93 0.79 0.67
C PRO A 210 -2.19 -0.06 0.78
N ARG A 211 -2.94 -0.16 -0.33
CA ARG A 211 -4.25 -0.82 -0.35
C ARG A 211 -4.16 -2.31 -0.02
N ASP A 212 -3.09 -2.97 -0.44
CA ASP A 212 -2.80 -4.38 -0.18
C ASP A 212 -2.51 -4.69 1.31
N VAL A 213 -2.07 -3.69 2.06
CA VAL A 213 -1.80 -3.81 3.50
C VAL A 213 -3.06 -3.64 4.34
N VAL A 214 -4.01 -2.84 3.85
CA VAL A 214 -5.18 -2.42 4.63
C VAL A 214 -6.46 -3.15 4.23
N LEU A 215 -6.72 -3.31 2.93
CA LEU A 215 -8.00 -3.80 2.45
C LEU A 215 -8.08 -5.32 2.57
N GLY A 216 -9.14 -5.78 3.22
CA GLY A 216 -9.49 -7.20 3.25
C GLY A 216 -10.06 -7.68 1.91
N LYS A 217 -10.12 -8.99 1.74
CA LYS A 217 -10.83 -9.66 0.64
C LYS A 217 -11.90 -10.57 1.24
N MET A 218 -13.13 -10.43 0.79
CA MET A 218 -14.18 -11.38 1.16
C MET A 218 -13.87 -12.73 0.48
N GLY A 219 -13.96 -13.83 1.22
CA GLY A 219 -13.85 -15.18 0.69
C GLY A 219 -15.18 -15.67 0.11
N THR A 220 -15.20 -16.84 -0.52
CA THR A 220 -16.39 -17.42 -1.17
C THR A 220 -17.50 -17.80 -0.19
N ASN A 221 -17.19 -17.92 1.10
CA ASN A 221 -18.16 -18.27 2.16
C ASN A 221 -19.17 -17.16 2.47
N TYR A 222 -18.86 -15.91 2.12
CA TYR A 222 -19.71 -14.75 2.38
C TYR A 222 -19.86 -13.95 1.09
N ILE A 223 -20.96 -14.22 0.39
CA ILE A 223 -21.36 -13.54 -0.84
C ILE A 223 -22.47 -12.55 -0.52
N LYS A 224 -22.35 -11.34 -1.05
CA LYS A 224 -23.38 -10.32 -1.02
C LYS A 224 -24.38 -10.61 -2.14
N GLY A 225 -25.49 -11.28 -1.81
CA GLY A 225 -26.53 -11.64 -2.80
C GLY A 225 -27.22 -10.46 -3.48
N TRP A 226 -26.98 -9.21 -3.05
CA TRP A 226 -27.48 -8.00 -3.70
C TRP A 226 -26.49 -7.38 -4.71
N GLU A 227 -25.26 -7.88 -4.80
CA GLU A 227 -24.23 -7.44 -5.76
C GLU A 227 -24.01 -8.53 -6.81
N LYS A 228 -24.53 -8.34 -8.03
CA LYS A 228 -24.42 -9.34 -9.13
C LYS A 228 -22.98 -9.76 -9.46
N GLN A 229 -22.03 -8.84 -9.34
CA GLN A 229 -20.62 -9.13 -9.58
C GLN A 229 -20.03 -10.01 -8.48
N ASP A 230 -20.55 -9.90 -7.26
CA ASP A 230 -20.03 -10.63 -6.11
C ASP A 230 -20.38 -12.12 -6.17
N GLU A 231 -21.54 -12.47 -6.75
CA GLU A 231 -21.96 -13.85 -7.00
C GLU A 231 -21.00 -14.62 -7.91
N SER A 232 -20.25 -13.93 -8.78
CA SER A 232 -19.26 -14.58 -9.65
C SER A 232 -18.15 -15.31 -8.86
N ARG A 233 -17.88 -14.90 -7.61
CA ARG A 233 -16.90 -15.56 -6.74
C ARG A 233 -17.29 -16.99 -6.36
N LEU A 234 -18.57 -17.37 -6.52
CA LEU A 234 -19.02 -18.76 -6.32
C LEU A 234 -18.45 -19.72 -7.37
N GLN A 235 -18.03 -19.22 -8.53
CA GLN A 235 -17.41 -20.06 -9.57
C GLN A 235 -16.08 -20.66 -9.09
N ASP A 236 -15.37 -19.94 -8.22
CA ASP A 236 -14.11 -20.36 -7.62
C ASP A 236 -14.30 -21.10 -6.27
N ALA A 237 -15.55 -21.36 -5.87
CA ALA A 237 -15.84 -22.02 -4.60
C ALA A 237 -15.41 -23.49 -4.63
N PRO A 238 -14.70 -23.99 -3.59
CA PRO A 238 -14.40 -25.40 -3.47
C PRO A 238 -15.70 -26.22 -3.45
N THR A 239 -15.85 -27.16 -4.38
CA THR A 239 -17.01 -28.06 -4.45
C THR A 239 -16.91 -29.25 -3.49
N ASP A 240 -15.72 -29.52 -2.95
CA ASP A 240 -15.46 -30.61 -2.01
C ASP A 240 -15.62 -30.13 -0.57
N ILE A 241 -16.87 -30.01 -0.12
CA ILE A 241 -17.19 -29.79 1.29
C ILE A 241 -17.13 -31.17 1.97
N LYS A 242 -16.03 -31.46 2.67
CA LYS A 242 -15.95 -32.64 3.55
C LYS A 242 -16.82 -32.38 4.79
N THR A 243 -18.06 -32.84 4.75
CA THR A 243 -18.97 -32.79 5.90
C THR A 243 -18.43 -33.67 7.02
N PRO A 244 -18.08 -33.12 8.20
CA PRO A 244 -17.61 -33.93 9.31
C PRO A 244 -18.82 -34.46 10.07
N SER A 245 -19.46 -35.53 9.57
CA SER A 245 -20.25 -36.51 10.36
C SER A 245 -21.21 -37.30 9.46
N LYS A 246 -21.29 -38.62 9.71
CA LYS A 246 -22.31 -39.54 9.16
C LYS A 246 -23.67 -39.46 9.88
N ARG A 247 -23.85 -38.57 10.85
CA ARG A 247 -25.17 -38.33 11.46
C ARG A 247 -25.90 -37.27 10.64
N GLY A 248 -27.10 -37.61 10.18
CA GLY A 248 -27.94 -36.67 9.44
C GLY A 248 -28.20 -35.42 10.28
N ALA A 249 -28.27 -34.25 9.64
CA ALA A 249 -28.56 -32.99 10.32
C ALA A 249 -29.86 -33.06 11.16
N THR A 250 -30.80 -33.91 10.75
CA THR A 250 -32.03 -34.23 11.49
C THR A 250 -31.78 -34.96 12.81
N ASP A 251 -30.81 -35.87 12.89
CA ASP A 251 -30.48 -36.59 14.13
C ASP A 251 -29.87 -35.67 15.18
N TYR A 252 -29.07 -34.69 14.76
CA TYR A 252 -28.50 -33.68 15.66
C TYR A 252 -29.57 -32.73 16.22
N LEU A 253 -30.54 -32.32 15.39
CA LEU A 253 -31.63 -31.45 15.83
C LEU A 253 -32.63 -32.18 16.75
N ASN A 254 -32.72 -33.50 16.61
CA ASN A 254 -33.64 -34.33 17.38
C ASN A 254 -32.99 -34.98 18.62
N SER A 255 -31.66 -34.87 18.81
CA SER A 255 -30.98 -35.53 19.94
C SER A 255 -31.06 -34.77 21.28
N GLY A 256 -31.63 -33.57 21.32
CA GLY A 256 -31.98 -32.88 22.57
C GLY A 256 -30.79 -32.47 23.46
N ASP A 257 -29.55 -32.59 23.00
CA ASP A 257 -28.36 -32.14 23.72
C ASP A 257 -28.22 -30.60 23.61
N LEU A 258 -28.84 -29.89 24.55
CA LEU A 258 -28.51 -28.52 24.96
C LEU A 258 -28.07 -28.51 26.42
#